data_AF-A0A920HT00-F1
#
_entry.id   AF-A0A920HT00-F1
#
_cell.length_a   1.000
_cell.length_b   1.000
_cell.length_c   1.000
_cell.angle_alpha   90.00
_cell.angle_beta   90.00
_cell.angle_gamma   90.00
#
_symmetry.space_group_name_H-M   'P 1'
#
loop_
_entity.id
_entity.type
_entity.pdbx_description
1 polymer ?
#
loop_
_entity_poly.entity_id
_entity_poly.type
_entity_poly.pdbx_seq_one_letter_code
_entity_poly.pdbx_strand_id
1 'polypeptide(L)'
;MIENDWFVKNLADITNFNILKAYTKESTALGASLVSGIGIGYYKGFDNIKSLTNMSNKLQSTIDKNLRKKIIENWHNAVQKTIEMAD
;
A
#
# COMPACT_ATOMS: atom_id res chain seq x y z
N MET A 1 6.52 -8.24 -1.40
CA MET A 1 6.51 -6.78 -1.16
C MET A 1 5.93 -6.43 0.21
N ILE A 2 4.65 -6.72 0.49
CA ILE A 2 3.99 -6.30 1.74
C ILE A 2 4.48 -7.00 3.03
N GLU A 3 5.09 -8.18 2.88
CA GLU A 3 5.76 -8.92 3.97
C GLU A 3 7.09 -8.31 4.41
N ASN A 4 7.69 -7.50 3.54
CA ASN A 4 8.94 -6.86 3.86
C ASN A 4 8.62 -5.61 4.70
N ASP A 5 8.72 -5.76 6.02
CA ASP A 5 8.43 -4.70 6.97
C ASP A 5 9.25 -3.44 6.74
N TRP A 6 10.53 -3.61 6.39
CA TRP A 6 11.40 -2.49 6.04
C TRP A 6 10.89 -1.74 4.82
N PHE A 7 10.50 -2.45 3.75
CA PHE A 7 9.97 -1.83 2.54
C PHE A 7 8.68 -1.05 2.82
N VAL A 8 7.72 -1.65 3.54
CA VAL A 8 6.44 -1.01 3.84
C VAL A 8 6.63 0.20 4.76
N LYS A 9 7.56 0.12 5.71
CA LYS A 9 7.93 1.25 6.57
C LYS A 9 8.59 2.37 5.75
N ASN A 10 9.52 2.01 4.87
CA ASN A 10 10.18 2.97 3.98
C ASN A 10 9.18 3.65 3.03
N LEU A 11 8.18 2.90 2.52
CA LEU A 11 7.08 3.46 1.75
C LEU A 11 6.28 4.49 2.57
N ALA A 12 5.93 4.17 3.81
CA ALA A 12 5.26 5.12 4.72
C ALA A 12 6.12 6.37 4.95
N ASP A 13 7.44 6.20 5.11
CA ASP A 13 8.38 7.28 5.33
C ASP A 13 8.52 8.22 4.12
N ILE A 14 8.75 7.67 2.94
CA ILE A 14 8.92 8.48 1.73
C ILE A 14 7.61 9.14 1.31
N THR A 15 6.49 8.44 1.40
CA THR A 15 5.19 9.01 1.01
C THR A 15 4.59 9.95 2.06
N ASN A 16 5.00 9.82 3.32
CA ASN A 16 4.38 10.49 4.47
C ASN A 16 2.87 10.18 4.60
N PHE A 17 2.45 9.01 4.13
CA PHE A 17 1.10 8.48 4.33
C PHE A 17 1.09 7.33 5.32
N ASN A 18 -0.06 7.16 5.97
CA ASN A 18 -0.32 5.96 6.76
C ASN A 18 -0.51 4.78 5.83
N ILE A 19 0.26 3.72 6.02
CA ILE A 19 0.12 2.49 5.24
C ILE A 19 -0.67 1.48 6.05
N LEU A 20 -1.77 0.99 5.46
CA LEU A 20 -2.55 -0.10 6.00
C LEU A 20 -2.13 -1.39 5.31
N LYS A 21 -1.66 -2.37 6.09
CA LYS A 21 -1.35 -3.68 5.53
C LYS A 21 -2.62 -4.49 5.34
N ALA A 22 -2.83 -5.01 4.13
CA ALA A 22 -3.92 -5.92 3.85
C ALA A 22 -3.83 -7.15 4.77
N TYR A 23 -4.98 -7.66 5.20
CA TYR A 23 -5.07 -8.88 6.02
C TYR A 23 -4.56 -10.13 5.28
N THR A 24 -4.70 -10.17 3.96
CA THR A 24 -4.27 -11.27 3.07
C THR A 24 -3.52 -10.69 1.87
N LYS A 25 -2.57 -11.46 1.33
CA LYS A 25 -1.84 -11.12 0.10
C LYS A 25 -2.72 -11.33 -1.14
N GLU A 26 -3.65 -12.27 -1.04
CA GLU A 26 -4.55 -12.73 -2.08
C GLU A 26 -5.81 -11.86 -2.15
N SER A 27 -5.69 -10.55 -1.89
CA SER A 27 -6.81 -9.61 -1.85
C SER A 27 -7.63 -9.59 -3.14
N THR A 28 -6.99 -9.84 -4.28
CA THR A 28 -7.67 -10.02 -5.58
C THR A 28 -8.60 -11.22 -5.58
N ALA A 29 -8.13 -12.39 -5.13
CA ALA A 29 -8.94 -13.61 -5.06
C ALA A 29 -10.05 -13.47 -4.01
N LEU A 30 -9.74 -12.85 -2.87
CA LEU A 30 -10.73 -12.51 -1.85
C LEU A 30 -11.83 -11.59 -2.40
N GLY A 31 -11.47 -10.56 -3.17
CA GLY A 31 -12.45 -9.67 -3.79
C GLY A 31 -13.39 -10.41 -4.74
N ALA A 32 -12.84 -11.27 -5.60
CA ALA A 32 -13.64 -12.07 -6.53
C ALA A 32 -14.60 -13.04 -5.81
N SER A 33 -14.14 -13.68 -4.73
CA SER A 33 -14.98 -14.59 -3.95
C SER A 33 -16.09 -13.86 -3.18
N LEU A 34 -15.78 -12.70 -2.59
CA LEU A 34 -16.77 -11.87 -1.88
C LEU A 34 -17.88 -11.38 -2.82
N VAL A 35 -17.52 -10.89 -4.01
CA VAL A 35 -18.51 -10.44 -5.01
C VAL A 35 -19.35 -11.60 -5.52
N SER A 36 -18.73 -12.74 -5.83
CA SER A 36 -19.45 -13.95 -6.23
C SER A 36 -20.40 -14.44 -5.15
N GLY A 37 -19.97 -14.40 -3.88
CA GLY A 37 -20.77 -14.74 -2.71
C GLY A 37 -22.00 -13.85 -2.54
N ILE A 38 -21.90 -12.55 -2.86
CA ILE A 38 -23.07 -11.67 -2.92
C ILE A 38 -23.99 -12.08 -4.08
N GLY A 39 -23.43 -12.36 -5.25
CA GLY A 39 -24.21 -12.74 -6.45
C GLY A 39 -25.06 -14.00 -6.27
N ILE A 40 -24.57 -14.98 -5.51
CA ILE A 40 -25.33 -16.21 -5.21
C ILE A 40 -26.17 -16.13 -3.92
N GLY A 41 -26.21 -14.96 -3.27
CA GLY A 41 -26.98 -14.73 -2.04
C GLY A 41 -26.36 -15.33 -0.76
N TYR A 42 -25.10 -15.78 -0.79
CA TYR A 42 -24.40 -16.24 0.40
C TYR A 42 -24.17 -15.07 1.40
N TYR A 43 -23.85 -13.89 0.88
CA TYR A 43 -23.83 -12.65 1.65
C TYR A 43 -25.00 -11.76 1.26
N LYS A 44 -25.66 -11.12 2.23
CA LYS A 44 -26.84 -10.25 1.97
C LYS A 44 -26.48 -8.96 1.22
N GLY A 45 -25.20 -8.61 1.16
CA GLY A 45 -24.69 -7.41 0.49
C GLY A 45 -23.35 -6.96 1.03
N PHE A 46 -22.84 -5.86 0.49
CA PHE A 46 -21.50 -5.33 0.82
C PHE A 46 -21.34 -4.97 2.31
N ASP A 47 -22.40 -4.51 2.98
CA ASP A 47 -22.33 -4.18 4.40
C ASP A 47 -22.00 -5.39 5.29
N ASN A 48 -22.42 -6.59 4.89
CA ASN A 48 -22.16 -7.82 5.64
C ASN A 48 -20.70 -8.29 5.54
N ILE A 49 -19.94 -7.80 4.56
CA ILE A 49 -18.55 -8.23 4.33
C ILE A 49 -17.51 -7.19 4.77
N LYS A 50 -17.92 -5.98 5.18
CA LYS A 50 -17.02 -4.91 5.65
C LYS A 50 -16.18 -5.31 6.87
N SER A 51 -16.75 -6.12 7.78
CA SER A 51 -16.04 -6.57 8.98
C SER A 51 -14.94 -7.59 8.67
N LEU A 52 -15.02 -8.30 7.54
CA LEU A 52 -14.06 -9.34 7.15
C LEU A 52 -12.68 -8.77 6.79
N THR A 53 -12.59 -7.47 6.50
CA THR A 53 -11.35 -6.82 6.03
C THR A 53 -10.64 -5.96 7.09
N ASN A 54 -11.17 -5.88 8.31
CA ASN A 54 -10.76 -4.87 9.30
C ASN A 54 -9.48 -5.18 10.12
N MET A 55 -8.75 -6.27 9.85
CA MET A 55 -7.55 -6.64 10.61
C MET A 55 -6.25 -6.12 9.94
N SER A 56 -6.18 -4.83 9.61
CA SER A 56 -4.98 -4.24 8.99
C SER A 56 -4.07 -3.56 10.01
N ASN A 57 -2.81 -3.97 10.09
CA ASN A 57 -1.78 -3.24 10.84
C ASN A 57 -1.50 -1.88 10.17
N LYS A 58 -1.51 -0.81 10.97
CA LYS A 58 -1.24 0.57 10.52
C LYS A 58 0.21 0.94 10.78
N LEU A 59 0.93 1.35 9.73
CA LEU A 59 2.29 1.87 9.80
C LEU A 59 2.28 3.37 9.50
N GLN A 60 3.01 4.12 10.32
CA GLN A 60 3.13 5.57 10.19
C GLN A 60 4.56 5.98 9.85
N SER A 61 4.69 7.13 9.22
CA SER A 61 5.98 7.74 8.96
C SER A 61 6.66 8.15 10.27
N THR A 62 7.96 7.92 10.37
CA THR A 62 8.81 8.37 11.49
C THR A 62 10.10 9.02 11.00
N ILE A 63 10.22 9.29 9.70
CA ILE A 63 11.40 9.92 9.11
C ILE A 63 11.42 11.41 9.39
N ASP A 64 12.62 11.97 9.58
CA ASP A 64 12.78 13.42 9.64
C ASP A 64 12.37 14.07 8.30
N LYS A 65 11.71 15.23 8.40
CA LYS A 65 11.16 15.94 7.24
C LYS A 65 12.26 16.43 6.28
N ASN A 66 13.40 16.89 6.81
CA ASN A 66 14.50 17.38 5.98
C ASN A 66 15.21 16.22 5.28
N LEU A 67 15.43 15.11 6.00
CA LEU A 67 15.96 13.89 5.40
C LEU A 67 15.05 13.37 4.27
N ARG A 68 13.74 13.29 4.51
CA ARG A 68 12.76 12.89 3.49
C ARG A 68 12.84 13.77 2.25
N LYS A 69 12.87 15.09 2.44
CA LYS A 69 12.98 16.07 1.33
C LYS A 69 14.24 15.82 0.51
N LYS A 70 15.40 15.65 1.17
CA LYS A 70 16.68 15.38 0.52
C LYS A 70 16.64 14.08 -0.30
N ILE A 71 16.03 13.02 0.21
CA ILE A 71 15.90 11.74 -0.51
C ILE A 71 15.07 11.93 -1.79
N ILE A 72 13.94 12.63 -1.69
CA ILE A 72 13.05 12.88 -2.85
C ILE A 72 13.75 13.74 -3.91
N GLU A 73 14.47 14.79 -3.49
CA GLU A 73 15.25 15.64 -4.41
C GLU A 73 16.33 14.83 -5.14
N ASN A 74 17.07 13.99 -4.42
CA ASN A 74 18.07 13.12 -5.01
C ASN A 74 17.46 12.08 -5.96
N TRP A 75 16.28 11.55 -5.63
CA TRP A 75 15.54 10.64 -6.52
C TRP A 75 15.17 11.32 -7.84
N HIS A 76 14.62 12.54 -7.80
CA HIS A 76 14.31 13.29 -9.02
C HIS A 76 15.55 13.56 -9.86
N ASN A 77 16.67 13.94 -9.24
CA ASN A 77 17.94 14.15 -9.94
C ASN A 77 18.43 12.85 -10.61
N ALA A 78 18.36 11.71 -9.90
CA ALA A 78 18.73 10.42 -10.47
C ALA A 78 17.86 10.05 -11.69
N VAL A 79 16.54 10.22 -11.59
CA VAL A 79 15.61 9.96 -12.69
C VAL A 79 15.90 10.87 -13.89
N GLN A 80 16.13 12.16 -13.66
CA GLN A 80 16.47 13.11 -14.71
C GLN A 80 17.74 12.69 -15.46
N LYS A 81 18.81 12.34 -14.73
CA LYS A 81 20.07 11.88 -15.34
C LYS A 81 19.92 10.59 -16.14
N THR A 82 19.05 9.67 -15.69
CA THR A 82 18.76 8.43 -16.42
C THR A 82 18.05 8.72 -17.75
N ILE A 83 17.15 9.70 -17.77
CA ILE A 83 16.45 10.13 -19.00
C ILE A 83 17.45 10.82 -19.94
N GLU A 84 18.24 11.78 -19.44
CA GLU A 84 19.25 12.50 -20.23
C GLU A 84 20.33 11.59 -20.82
N MET A 85 20.65 10.46 -20.17
CA MET A 85 21.60 9.47 -20.69
C MET A 85 21.01 8.60 -21.81
N ALA A 86 19.69 8.50 -21.89
CA ALA A 86 19.00 7.69 -22.89
C ALA A 86 18.76 8.45 -24.21
N ASP A 87 18.83 9.78 -24.18
CA ASP A 87 18.80 10.68 -25.34
C ASP A 87 20.19 10.87 -25.97
#